data_AF-A0A536F0Z3-F1
#
_entry.id   AF-A0A536F0Z3-F1
#
_cell.length_a   1.000
_cell.length_b   1.000
_cell.length_c   1.000
_cell.angle_alpha   90.00
_cell.angle_beta   90.00
_cell.angle_gamma   90.00
#
_symmetry.space_group_name_H-M   'P 1'
#
loop_
_entity.id
_entity.type
_entity.pdbx_description
1 polymer ?
#
loop_
_entity_poly.entity_id
_entity_poly.type
_entity_poly.pdbx_seq_one_letter_code
_entity_poly.pdbx_strand_id
1 'polypeptide(L)'
;MVSRAGIRPLGFSPEIVELTGVHFHYAGFAATLMAALAVVALRDRGKLATMSSAAALLVVAGVPITAGGITTGSGFLTILGPVLLAAGVLTIAALTALAIAPRIESAMARWLLWLSAAGVVVPMLLAVDYAISRVFPVPALDLRAMALIHGDLNALAFSLAGLLGWTMVRRERESRESGRRMLLQRQEQR
;
A
#
# COMPACT_ATOMS: atom_id res chain seq x y z
N MET A 1 21.35 -10.95 3.49
CA MET A 1 22.71 -11.18 4.05
C MET A 1 22.83 -12.55 4.71
N VAL A 2 21.88 -12.97 5.58
CA VAL A 2 21.88 -14.32 6.19
C VAL A 2 21.59 -15.45 5.18
N SER A 3 20.60 -15.28 4.28
CA SER A 3 20.30 -16.25 3.22
C SER A 3 21.43 -16.41 2.20
N ARG A 4 22.08 -15.30 1.83
CA ARG A 4 23.27 -15.28 0.95
C ARG A 4 24.50 -15.97 1.57
N ALA A 5 24.53 -16.12 2.89
CA ALA A 5 25.54 -16.91 3.59
C ALA A 5 25.18 -18.42 3.64
N GLY A 6 24.15 -18.87 2.93
CA GLY A 6 23.70 -20.27 2.90
C GLY A 6 22.86 -20.71 4.10
N ILE A 7 22.61 -19.79 5.05
CA ILE A 7 21.81 -20.07 6.24
C ILE A 7 20.34 -19.96 5.87
N ARG A 8 19.55 -20.99 6.19
CA ARG A 8 18.09 -21.04 5.97
C ARG A 8 17.35 -20.69 7.27
N PRO A 9 17.09 -19.40 7.56
CA PRO A 9 16.31 -19.05 8.75
C PRO A 9 14.93 -19.71 8.66
N LEU A 10 14.55 -20.45 9.72
CA LEU A 10 13.29 -21.19 9.84
C LEU A 10 13.05 -22.25 8.74
N GLY A 11 14.09 -22.67 8.01
CA GLY A 11 13.99 -23.69 6.96
C GLY A 11 13.42 -23.20 5.62
N PHE A 12 13.12 -21.90 5.48
CA PHE A 12 12.63 -21.33 4.22
C PHE A 12 13.68 -21.39 3.10
N SER A 13 13.23 -21.49 1.85
CA SER A 13 14.12 -21.40 0.70
C SER A 13 14.73 -19.99 0.61
N PRO A 14 15.98 -19.85 0.12
CA PRO A 14 16.61 -18.55 -0.06
C PRO A 14 15.77 -17.60 -0.93
N GLU A 15 15.04 -18.10 -1.94
CA GLU A 15 14.15 -17.28 -2.76
C GLU A 15 13.00 -16.72 -1.92
N ILE A 16 12.38 -17.53 -1.06
CA ILE A 16 11.31 -17.04 -0.17
C ILE A 16 11.89 -15.96 0.74
N VAL A 17 13.05 -16.18 1.37
CA VAL A 17 13.64 -15.19 2.30
C VAL A 17 14.01 -13.88 1.60
N GLU A 18 14.60 -13.93 0.40
CA GLU A 18 14.97 -12.71 -0.35
C GLU A 18 13.75 -12.00 -0.96
N LEU A 19 12.84 -12.73 -1.61
CA LEU A 19 11.62 -12.13 -2.17
C LEU A 19 10.71 -11.62 -1.05
N THR A 20 10.36 -12.43 -0.07
CA THR A 20 9.35 -12.04 0.93
C THR A 20 9.91 -11.04 1.93
N GLY A 21 11.17 -11.15 2.37
CA GLY A 21 11.74 -10.24 3.35
C GLY A 21 11.77 -8.80 2.85
N VAL A 22 12.37 -8.56 1.68
CA VAL A 22 12.45 -7.21 1.11
C VAL A 22 11.09 -6.73 0.62
N HIS A 23 10.30 -7.61 0.00
CA HIS A 23 9.00 -7.21 -0.55
C HIS A 23 7.96 -6.92 0.54
N PHE A 24 7.87 -7.71 1.62
CA PHE A 24 6.97 -7.40 2.74
C PHE A 24 7.35 -6.11 3.45
N HIS A 25 8.65 -5.83 3.61
CA HIS A 25 9.07 -4.58 4.25
C HIS A 25 8.76 -3.38 3.36
N TYR A 26 9.13 -3.43 2.08
CA TYR A 26 8.90 -2.33 1.16
C TYR A 26 7.40 -2.14 0.86
N ALA A 27 6.70 -3.18 0.43
CA ALA A 27 5.28 -3.09 0.06
C ALA A 27 4.39 -2.89 1.29
N GLY A 28 4.71 -3.52 2.42
CA GLY A 28 4.01 -3.31 3.69
C GLY A 28 4.21 -1.89 4.22
N PHE A 29 5.43 -1.35 4.15
CA PHE A 29 5.69 0.05 4.51
C PHE A 29 4.97 1.01 3.57
N ALA A 30 5.03 0.80 2.25
CA ALA A 30 4.34 1.64 1.29
C ALA A 30 2.82 1.61 1.53
N ALA A 31 2.22 0.43 1.68
CA ALA A 31 0.78 0.29 1.93
C ALA A 31 0.35 0.98 3.24
N THR A 32 1.10 0.80 4.33
CA THR A 32 0.80 1.46 5.62
C THR A 32 0.97 2.98 5.53
N LEU A 33 1.99 3.47 4.85
CA LEU A 33 2.19 4.91 4.62
C LEU A 33 1.06 5.50 3.77
N MET A 34 0.68 4.85 2.67
CA MET A 34 -0.44 5.27 1.82
C MET A 34 -1.76 5.29 2.60
N ALA A 35 -1.99 4.30 3.46
CA ALA A 35 -3.15 4.26 4.35
C ALA A 35 -3.15 5.43 5.34
N ALA A 36 -2.02 5.71 6.00
CA ALA A 36 -1.89 6.82 6.92
C ALA A 36 -2.13 8.18 6.23
N LEU A 37 -1.60 8.38 5.02
CA LEU A 37 -1.83 9.58 4.22
C LEU A 37 -3.30 9.76 3.85
N ALA A 38 -4.00 8.67 3.48
CA ALA A 38 -5.42 8.70 3.21
C ALA A 38 -6.25 9.03 4.47
N VAL A 39 -5.89 8.47 5.63
CA VAL A 39 -6.52 8.80 6.92
C VAL A 39 -6.37 10.30 7.23
N VAL A 40 -5.17 10.84 7.09
CA VAL A 40 -4.92 12.28 7.32
C VAL A 40 -5.73 13.14 6.35
N ALA A 41 -5.80 12.75 5.07
CA ALA A 41 -6.52 13.50 4.05
C ALA A 41 -8.06 13.47 4.23
N LEU A 42 -8.59 12.44 4.91
CA LEU A 42 -10.01 12.22 5.11
C LEU A 42 -10.47 12.44 6.56
N ARG A 43 -9.58 12.84 7.48
CA ARG A 43 -9.88 12.95 8.93
C ARG A 43 -11.14 13.75 9.26
N ASP A 44 -11.41 14.82 8.51
CA ASP A 44 -12.52 15.74 8.73
C ASP A 44 -13.75 15.39 7.83
N ARG A 45 -13.82 14.15 7.31
CA ARG A 45 -14.82 13.72 6.31
C ARG A 45 -15.82 12.68 6.84
N GLY A 46 -16.11 12.71 8.14
CA GLY A 46 -17.17 11.89 8.76
C GLY A 46 -17.02 10.40 8.43
N LYS A 47 -17.99 9.82 7.72
CA LYS A 47 -17.98 8.40 7.32
C LYS A 47 -16.70 7.99 6.58
N LEU A 48 -16.15 8.85 5.72
CA LEU A 48 -14.91 8.55 4.99
C LEU A 48 -13.69 8.47 5.92
N ALA A 49 -13.69 9.25 7.01
CA ALA A 49 -12.65 9.16 8.04
C ALA A 49 -12.69 7.78 8.70
N THR A 50 -13.88 7.35 9.15
CA THR A 50 -14.07 6.02 9.75
C THR A 50 -13.68 4.89 8.80
N MET A 51 -14.10 4.96 7.54
CA MET A 51 -13.72 3.98 6.53
C MET A 51 -12.21 3.92 6.31
N SER A 52 -11.55 5.07 6.20
CA SER A 52 -10.09 5.13 6.01
C SER A 52 -9.33 4.56 7.21
N SER A 53 -9.77 4.83 8.44
CA SER A 53 -9.16 4.31 9.65
C SER A 53 -9.37 2.79 9.79
N ALA A 54 -10.58 2.30 9.51
CA ALA A 54 -10.86 0.87 9.50
C ALA A 54 -9.99 0.14 8.47
N ALA A 55 -9.91 0.68 7.25
CA ALA A 55 -9.05 0.14 6.20
C ALA A 55 -7.56 0.13 6.60
N ALA A 56 -7.08 1.21 7.24
CA ALA A 56 -5.71 1.27 7.75
C ALA A 56 -5.43 0.18 8.80
N LEU A 57 -6.38 -0.09 9.70
CA LEU A 57 -6.26 -1.19 10.67
C LEU A 57 -6.16 -2.55 9.98
N LEU A 58 -6.95 -2.78 8.91
CA LEU A 58 -6.85 -4.00 8.13
C LEU A 58 -5.47 -4.16 7.47
N VAL A 59 -4.89 -3.08 6.95
CA VAL A 59 -3.53 -3.09 6.38
C VAL A 59 -2.50 -3.45 7.46
N VAL A 60 -2.57 -2.78 8.62
CA VAL A 60 -1.63 -2.98 9.73
C VAL A 60 -1.73 -4.40 10.31
N ALA A 61 -2.94 -4.95 10.43
CA ALA A 61 -3.16 -6.29 10.95
C ALA A 61 -2.87 -7.40 9.91
N GLY A 62 -3.16 -7.14 8.63
CA GLY A 62 -3.04 -8.13 7.56
C GLY A 62 -1.60 -8.59 7.34
N VAL A 63 -0.61 -7.69 7.47
CA VAL A 63 0.82 -8.03 7.30
C VAL A 63 1.30 -9.07 8.33
N PRO A 64 1.20 -8.86 9.66
CA PRO A 64 1.66 -9.84 10.64
C PRO A 64 0.84 -11.14 10.60
N ILE A 65 -0.46 -11.08 10.28
CA ILE A 65 -1.28 -12.29 10.11
C ILE A 65 -0.78 -13.12 8.90
N THR A 66 -0.47 -12.46 7.79
CA THR A 66 0.10 -13.12 6.60
C THR A 66 1.44 -13.79 6.94
N ALA A 67 2.32 -13.06 7.63
CA ALA A 67 3.60 -13.61 8.09
C ALA A 67 3.40 -14.81 9.03
N GLY A 68 2.42 -14.73 9.93
CA GLY A 68 2.03 -15.82 10.82
C GLY A 68 1.57 -17.06 10.06
N GLY A 69 0.76 -16.91 9.01
CA GLY A 69 0.33 -18.03 8.15
C GLY A 69 1.49 -18.72 7.46
N ILE A 70 2.40 -17.95 6.87
CA ILE A 70 3.61 -18.47 6.22
C ILE A 70 4.51 -19.19 7.25
N THR A 71 4.66 -18.62 8.45
CA THR A 71 5.58 -19.13 9.49
C THR A 71 5.05 -20.39 10.17
N THR A 72 3.75 -20.45 10.46
CA THR A 72 3.14 -21.56 11.20
C THR A 72 2.63 -22.68 10.30
N GLY A 73 2.51 -22.43 8.99
CA GLY A 73 1.84 -23.34 8.06
C GLY A 73 0.32 -23.42 8.25
N SER A 74 -0.26 -22.53 9.06
CA SER A 74 -1.71 -22.50 9.31
C SER A 74 -2.47 -22.05 8.06
N GLY A 75 -3.22 -22.96 7.44
CA GLY A 75 -4.03 -22.65 6.25
C GLY A 75 -5.03 -21.53 6.47
N PHE A 76 -5.62 -21.43 7.67
CA PHE A 76 -6.53 -20.33 8.03
C PHE A 76 -5.82 -18.96 7.98
N LEU A 77 -4.66 -18.84 8.64
CA LEU A 77 -3.90 -17.58 8.66
C LEU A 77 -3.31 -17.25 7.29
N THR A 78 -2.91 -18.27 6.52
CA THR A 78 -2.40 -18.12 5.15
C THR A 78 -3.43 -17.44 4.24
N ILE A 79 -4.73 -17.65 4.46
CA ILE A 79 -5.78 -16.98 3.68
C ILE A 79 -6.22 -15.67 4.36
N LEU A 80 -6.45 -15.68 5.68
CA LEU A 80 -7.00 -14.54 6.40
C LEU A 80 -6.11 -13.30 6.25
N GLY A 81 -4.80 -13.43 6.41
CA GLY A 81 -3.86 -12.31 6.35
C GLY A 81 -3.92 -11.56 5.00
N PRO A 82 -3.70 -12.26 3.87
CA PRO A 82 -3.80 -11.67 2.54
C PRO A 82 -5.18 -11.08 2.23
N VAL A 83 -6.27 -11.70 2.67
CA VAL A 83 -7.63 -11.18 2.47
C VAL A 83 -7.83 -9.86 3.23
N LEU A 84 -7.43 -9.79 4.51
CA LEU A 84 -7.52 -8.55 5.29
C LEU A 84 -6.65 -7.44 4.67
N LEU A 85 -5.41 -7.78 4.29
CA LEU A 85 -4.50 -6.84 3.65
C LEU A 85 -5.08 -6.32 2.34
N ALA A 86 -5.57 -7.20 1.47
CA ALA A 86 -6.19 -6.84 0.19
C ALA A 86 -7.42 -5.95 0.42
N ALA A 87 -8.31 -6.31 1.33
CA ALA A 87 -9.49 -5.50 1.65
C ALA A 87 -9.13 -4.09 2.13
N GLY A 88 -8.13 -3.98 3.02
CA GLY A 88 -7.62 -2.69 3.49
C GLY A 88 -7.02 -1.86 2.36
N VAL A 89 -6.08 -2.43 1.60
CA VAL A 89 -5.39 -1.73 0.50
C VAL A 89 -6.36 -1.32 -0.61
N LEU A 90 -7.27 -2.19 -1.02
CA LEU A 90 -8.28 -1.88 -2.05
C LEU A 90 -9.25 -0.79 -1.57
N THR A 91 -9.60 -0.78 -0.28
CA THR A 91 -10.43 0.30 0.28
C THR A 91 -9.67 1.63 0.27
N ILE A 92 -8.39 1.66 0.67
CA ILE A 92 -7.54 2.85 0.59
C ILE A 92 -7.38 3.32 -0.86
N ALA A 93 -7.21 2.41 -1.81
CA ALA A 93 -7.12 2.71 -3.23
C ALA A 93 -8.41 3.35 -3.75
N ALA A 94 -9.57 2.78 -3.41
CA ALA A 94 -10.87 3.32 -3.79
C ALA A 94 -11.10 4.71 -3.19
N LEU A 95 -10.81 4.91 -1.90
CA LEU A 95 -10.87 6.21 -1.25
C LEU A 95 -9.92 7.23 -1.90
N THR A 96 -8.72 6.79 -2.28
CA THR A 96 -7.74 7.62 -2.97
C THR A 96 -8.26 8.07 -4.33
N ALA A 97 -8.74 7.15 -5.16
CA ALA A 97 -9.23 7.46 -6.51
C ALA A 97 -10.53 8.28 -6.49
N LEU A 98 -11.48 7.94 -5.62
CA LEU A 98 -12.85 8.47 -5.69
C LEU A 98 -13.09 9.66 -4.76
N ALA A 99 -12.36 9.77 -3.65
CA ALA A 99 -12.57 10.83 -2.67
C ALA A 99 -11.39 11.80 -2.58
N ILE A 100 -10.14 11.34 -2.69
CA ILE A 100 -8.99 12.21 -2.49
C ILE A 100 -8.57 12.87 -3.81
N ALA A 101 -8.24 12.07 -4.81
CA ALA A 101 -7.67 12.52 -6.07
C ALA A 101 -8.52 13.56 -6.84
N PRO A 102 -9.87 13.49 -6.88
CA PRO A 102 -10.69 14.51 -7.55
C PRO A 102 -10.59 15.90 -6.93
N ARG A 103 -10.08 16.00 -5.69
CA ARG A 103 -9.91 17.25 -4.94
C ARG A 103 -8.48 17.79 -5.01
N ILE A 104 -7.58 17.09 -5.72
CA ILE A 104 -6.21 17.54 -5.94
C ILE A 104 -6.18 18.45 -7.16
N GLU A 105 -5.63 19.65 -6.98
CA GLU A 105 -5.58 20.68 -8.03
C GLU A 105 -4.49 20.39 -9.06
N SER A 106 -3.33 19.86 -8.63
CA SER A 106 -2.30 19.37 -9.53
C SER A 106 -2.83 18.29 -10.46
N ALA A 107 -2.84 18.54 -11.76
CA ALA A 107 -3.20 17.50 -12.74
C ALA A 107 -2.24 16.31 -12.65
N MET A 108 -0.93 16.56 -12.52
CA MET A 108 0.09 15.51 -12.42
C MET A 108 -0.06 14.70 -11.14
N ALA A 109 -0.16 15.35 -9.97
CA ALA A 109 -0.31 14.63 -8.71
C ALA A 109 -1.62 13.82 -8.67
N ARG A 110 -2.71 14.38 -9.22
CA ARG A 110 -3.98 13.66 -9.38
C ARG A 110 -3.82 12.41 -10.23
N TRP A 111 -3.19 12.52 -11.41
CA TRP A 111 -2.95 11.37 -12.29
C TRP A 111 -2.08 10.30 -11.61
N LEU A 112 -1.03 10.69 -10.90
CA LEU A 112 -0.17 9.77 -10.16
C LEU A 112 -0.93 9.00 -9.06
N LEU A 113 -1.84 9.68 -8.35
CA LEU A 113 -2.69 9.03 -7.34
C LEU A 113 -3.71 8.07 -7.97
N TRP A 114 -4.26 8.40 -9.14
CA TRP A 114 -5.13 7.49 -9.89
C TRP A 114 -4.37 6.26 -10.39
N LEU A 115 -3.18 6.46 -10.97
CA LEU A 115 -2.31 5.38 -11.41
C LEU A 115 -1.95 4.45 -10.24
N SER A 116 -1.61 5.03 -9.09
CA SER A 116 -1.35 4.28 -7.86
C SER A 116 -2.54 3.45 -7.42
N ALA A 117 -3.73 4.05 -7.33
CA ALA A 117 -4.95 3.38 -6.92
C ALA A 117 -5.37 2.26 -7.90
N ALA A 118 -5.21 2.47 -9.20
CA ALA A 118 -5.52 1.44 -10.20
C ALA A 118 -4.47 0.32 -10.20
N GLY A 119 -3.18 0.67 -10.09
CA GLY A 119 -2.06 -0.25 -10.17
C GLY A 119 -2.02 -1.32 -9.08
N VAL A 120 -2.63 -1.04 -7.91
CA VAL A 120 -2.65 -1.97 -6.78
C VAL A 120 -3.74 -3.04 -6.87
N VAL A 121 -4.72 -2.89 -7.77
CA VAL A 121 -5.87 -3.80 -7.85
C VAL A 121 -5.44 -5.22 -8.21
N VAL A 122 -4.71 -5.37 -9.31
CA VAL A 122 -4.23 -6.69 -9.79
C VAL A 122 -3.33 -7.36 -8.75
N PRO A 123 -2.32 -6.68 -8.15
CA PRO A 123 -1.51 -7.27 -7.08
C PRO A 123 -2.32 -7.81 -5.90
N MET A 124 -3.34 -7.08 -5.43
CA MET A 124 -4.13 -7.54 -4.29
C MET A 124 -4.98 -8.76 -4.62
N LEU A 125 -5.56 -8.82 -5.82
CA LEU A 125 -6.31 -9.99 -6.28
C LEU A 125 -5.39 -11.21 -6.45
N LEU A 126 -4.22 -11.02 -7.06
CA LEU A 126 -3.22 -12.07 -7.20
C LEU A 126 -2.70 -12.57 -5.84
N ALA A 127 -2.58 -11.70 -4.84
CA ALA A 127 -2.14 -12.09 -3.50
C ALA A 127 -3.16 -13.03 -2.83
N VAL A 128 -4.45 -12.74 -2.98
CA VAL A 128 -5.53 -13.58 -2.45
C VAL A 128 -5.61 -14.91 -3.22
N ASP A 129 -5.55 -14.87 -4.55
CA ASP A 129 -5.53 -16.05 -5.41
C ASP A 129 -4.36 -16.99 -5.05
N TYR A 130 -3.15 -16.43 -4.97
CA TYR A 130 -1.97 -17.18 -4.55
C TYR A 130 -2.14 -17.78 -3.16
N ALA A 131 -2.66 -17.01 -2.18
CA ALA A 131 -2.92 -17.51 -0.83
C ALA A 131 -3.89 -18.69 -0.79
N ILE A 132 -4.97 -18.64 -1.59
CA ILE A 132 -5.94 -19.73 -1.71
C ILE A 132 -5.29 -20.98 -2.28
N SER A 133 -4.48 -20.86 -3.33
CA SER A 133 -3.76 -21.99 -3.94
C SER A 133 -2.75 -22.68 -3.01
N ARG A 134 -2.31 -22.00 -1.93
CA ARG A 134 -1.45 -22.62 -0.91
C ARG A 134 -2.21 -23.55 0.03
N VAL A 135 -3.53 -23.46 0.06
CA VAL A 135 -4.40 -24.24 0.97
C VAL A 135 -5.27 -25.22 0.19
N PHE A 136 -5.72 -24.84 -1.01
CA PHE A 136 -6.57 -25.65 -1.88
C PHE A 136 -5.85 -26.00 -3.19
N PRO A 137 -6.14 -27.15 -3.80
CA PRO A 137 -5.53 -27.58 -5.06
C PRO A 137 -6.17 -26.86 -6.25
N VAL A 138 -6.03 -25.53 -6.30
CA VAL A 138 -6.47 -24.68 -7.40
C VAL A 138 -5.27 -24.16 -8.19
N PRO A 139 -5.39 -24.00 -9.53
CA PRO A 139 -4.32 -23.40 -10.33
C PRO A 139 -4.05 -21.97 -9.89
N ALA A 140 -2.77 -21.61 -9.75
CA ALA A 140 -2.32 -20.23 -9.56
C ALA A 140 -1.05 -19.98 -10.35
N LEU A 141 -0.65 -18.72 -10.47
CA LEU A 141 0.64 -18.36 -11.04
C LEU A 141 1.78 -19.04 -10.28
N ASP A 142 2.80 -19.50 -11.01
CA ASP A 142 4.03 -19.95 -10.37
C ASP A 142 4.68 -18.79 -9.58
N LEU A 143 5.51 -19.13 -8.60
CA LEU A 143 6.08 -18.16 -7.67
C LEU A 143 6.87 -17.05 -8.39
N ARG A 144 7.52 -17.36 -9.52
CA ARG A 144 8.34 -16.38 -10.25
C ARG A 144 7.45 -15.42 -11.04
N ALA A 145 6.44 -15.93 -11.74
CA ALA A 145 5.46 -15.11 -12.44
C ALA A 145 4.68 -14.22 -11.47
N MET A 146 4.25 -14.77 -10.33
CA MET A 146 3.62 -14.03 -9.26
C MET A 146 4.51 -12.89 -8.76
N ALA A 147 5.78 -13.18 -8.42
CA ALA A 147 6.70 -12.19 -7.91
C ALA A 147 6.96 -11.03 -8.88
N LEU A 148 7.08 -11.31 -10.18
CA LEU A 148 7.27 -10.29 -11.19
C LEU A 148 6.02 -9.41 -11.33
N ILE A 149 4.86 -10.01 -11.58
CA ILE A 149 3.63 -9.24 -11.86
C ILE A 149 3.14 -8.51 -10.62
N HIS A 150 2.98 -9.22 -9.50
CA HIS A 150 2.57 -8.63 -8.24
C HIS A 150 3.59 -7.60 -7.77
N GLY A 151 4.88 -7.94 -7.86
CA GLY A 151 5.94 -7.12 -7.31
C GLY A 151 6.18 -5.83 -8.07
N ASP A 152 6.26 -5.89 -9.40
CA ASP A 152 6.52 -4.72 -10.24
C ASP A 152 5.35 -3.74 -10.20
N LEU A 153 4.11 -4.24 -10.23
CA LEU A 153 2.92 -3.40 -10.09
C LEU A 153 2.85 -2.75 -8.71
N ASN A 154 3.16 -3.48 -7.63
CA ASN A 154 3.21 -2.87 -6.30
C ASN A 154 4.34 -1.83 -6.15
N ALA A 155 5.50 -2.05 -6.76
CA ALA A 155 6.63 -1.14 -6.65
C ALA A 155 6.49 0.10 -7.52
N LEU A 156 6.24 -0.09 -8.82
CA LEU A 156 6.25 0.99 -9.80
C LEU A 156 4.91 1.71 -9.86
N ALA A 157 3.82 0.96 -10.03
CA ALA A 157 2.51 1.57 -10.21
C ALA A 157 1.94 2.05 -8.87
N PHE A 158 1.83 1.17 -7.88
CA PHE A 158 1.25 1.54 -6.58
C PHE A 158 2.17 2.46 -5.77
N SER A 159 3.35 1.98 -5.39
CA SER A 159 4.19 2.65 -4.39
C SER A 159 4.88 3.90 -4.95
N LEU A 160 5.62 3.78 -6.05
CA LEU A 160 6.36 4.91 -6.62
C LEU A 160 5.40 6.02 -7.09
N ALA A 161 4.38 5.71 -7.88
CA ALA A 161 3.43 6.74 -8.32
C ALA A 161 2.68 7.36 -7.14
N GLY A 162 2.27 6.55 -6.15
CA GLY A 162 1.58 7.01 -4.95
C GLY A 162 2.43 8.00 -4.14
N LEU A 163 3.67 7.64 -3.85
CA LEU A 163 4.60 8.47 -3.09
C LEU A 163 4.94 9.78 -3.82
N LEU A 164 5.16 9.73 -5.13
CA LEU A 164 5.38 10.93 -5.94
C LEU A 164 4.13 11.84 -5.93
N GLY A 165 2.95 11.26 -6.14
CA GLY A 165 1.68 11.98 -6.09
C GLY A 165 1.49 12.69 -4.74
N TRP A 166 1.64 11.98 -3.63
CA TRP A 166 1.53 12.58 -2.29
C TRP A 166 2.61 13.63 -1.98
N THR A 167 3.83 13.43 -2.46
CA THR A 167 4.92 14.40 -2.31
C THR A 167 4.60 15.71 -3.02
N MET A 168 4.03 15.65 -4.22
CA MET A 168 3.59 16.83 -4.96
C MET A 168 2.43 17.54 -4.23
N VAL A 169 1.44 16.79 -3.76
CA VAL A 169 0.32 17.34 -2.96
C VAL A 169 0.83 18.09 -1.73
N ARG A 170 1.84 17.55 -1.03
CA ARG A 170 2.42 18.21 0.15
C ARG A 170 3.13 19.51 -0.22
N ARG A 171 3.97 19.51 -1.25
CA ARG A 171 4.71 20.70 -1.72
C ARG A 171 3.78 21.84 -2.13
N GLU A 172 2.67 21.52 -2.80
CA GLU A 172 1.68 22.52 -3.21
C GLU A 172 1.00 23.17 -1.99
N ARG A 173 0.67 22.40 -0.96
CA ARG A 173 0.10 22.93 0.28
C ARG A 173 1.08 23.87 0.99
N GLU A 174 2.33 23.46 1.13
CA GLU A 174 3.40 24.27 1.74
C GLU A 174 3.61 25.60 1.00
N SER A 175 3.64 25.56 -0.34
CA SER A 175 3.79 26.75 -1.18
C SER A 175 2.63 27.75 -0.98
N ARG A 176 1.39 27.26 -0.94
CA ARG A 176 0.20 28.11 -0.72
C ARG A 176 0.16 28.73 0.67
N GLU A 177 0.48 27.94 1.69
CA GLU A 177 0.54 28.45 3.07
C GLU A 177 1.59 29.54 3.21
N SER A 178 2.76 29.35 2.58
CA SER A 178 3.85 30.34 2.56
C SER A 178 3.41 31.63 1.84
N GLY A 179 2.79 31.51 0.66
CA GLY A 179 2.24 32.66 -0.06
C GLY A 179 1.17 33.41 0.74
N ARG A 180 0.27 32.69 1.42
CA ARG A 180 -0.76 33.29 2.28
C ARG A 180 -0.16 34.07 3.45
N ARG A 181 0.88 33.53 4.11
CA ARG A 181 1.57 34.23 5.21
C ARG A 181 2.24 35.52 4.75
N MET A 182 2.91 35.50 3.58
CA MET A 182 3.54 36.70 3.01
C MET A 182 2.53 37.81 2.68
N LEU A 183 1.34 37.45 2.20
CA LEU A 183 0.28 38.41 1.91
C LEU A 183 -0.28 39.07 3.18
N LEU A 184 -0.50 38.29 4.25
CA LEU A 184 -0.97 38.81 5.54
C LEU A 184 0.05 39.77 6.17
N GLN A 185 1.34 39.42 6.15
CA GLN A 185 2.41 40.31 6.64
C GLN A 185 2.47 41.63 5.87
N ARG A 186 2.24 41.62 4.54
CA ARG A 186 2.19 42.84 3.74
C ARG A 186 0.96 43.71 4.01
N GLN A 187 -0.14 43.12 4.49
CA GLN A 187 -1.35 43.85 4.87
C GLN A 187 -1.22 44.50 6.25
N GLU A 188 -0.55 43.85 7.20
CA GLU A 188 -0.28 44.43 8.54
C GLU A 188 0.72 45.60 8.52
N GLN A 189 1.53 45.71 7.45
CA GLN A 189 2.52 46.77 7.25
C GLN A 189 1.99 48.00 6.51
N ARG A 190 0.71 48.01 6.10
CA ARG A 190 0.05 49.13 5.41
C ARG A 190 -0.96 49.80 6.33
#